data_AF-Q01NU6-F1
#
_entry.id   AF-Q01NU6-F1
#
_cell.length_a   1.000
_cell.length_b   1.000
_cell.length_c   1.000
_cell.angle_alpha   90.00
_cell.angle_beta   90.00
_cell.angle_gamma   90.00
#
_symmetry.space_group_name_H-M   'P 1'
#
loop_
_entity.id
_entity.type
_entity.pdbx_description
1 polymer ?
#
loop_
_entity_poly.entity_id
_entity_poly.type
_entity_poly.pdbx_seq_one_letter_code
_entity_poly.pdbx_strand_id
1 'polypeptide(L)'
;MSCSPFDLNDYFLKELPSPQRLQVEAHVRTCDACREDLDRLQITEAALFTFRDEEIPQRIAFVSDKIFEPSPLRRWFAGFWGSTARLGFASAAMLSCAIFYFAATRTAPAPNRPAVIEKVTVAAAPSPAQIQEQINQAVAVAVAEVEARQAEKTNKLVADLEHRSDEMRRSLQLVAGEYDLNRKRAQREVHSAMVRPAEIGDPK
;
A
#
# COMPACT_ATOMS: atom_id res chain seq x y z
N MET A 1 12.96 -4.22 -34.76
CA MET A 1 12.67 -4.54 -36.17
C MET A 1 13.58 -5.68 -36.53
N SER A 2 13.03 -6.89 -36.66
CA SER A 2 13.80 -8.11 -36.87
C SER A 2 14.54 -8.04 -38.21
N CYS A 3 15.87 -8.17 -38.17
CA CYS A 3 16.67 -8.36 -39.36
C CYS A 3 16.37 -9.75 -39.95
N SER A 4 15.24 -9.88 -40.67
CA SER A 4 14.92 -11.06 -41.45
C SER A 4 16.03 -11.30 -42.47
N PRO A 5 16.69 -12.46 -42.48
CA PRO A 5 16.14 -13.79 -42.17
C PRO A 5 16.52 -14.40 -40.80
N PHE A 6 17.14 -13.64 -39.89
CA PHE A 6 17.66 -14.19 -38.63
C PHE A 6 16.65 -14.06 -37.49
N ASP A 7 16.21 -15.19 -36.92
CA ASP A 7 15.43 -15.20 -35.69
C ASP A 7 16.38 -15.31 -34.47
N LEU A 8 16.45 -14.23 -33.70
CA LEU A 8 17.28 -14.15 -32.50
C LEU A 8 16.68 -14.96 -31.34
N ASN A 9 15.36 -15.16 -31.33
CA ASN A 9 14.68 -15.92 -30.27
C ASN A 9 15.05 -17.40 -30.35
N ASP A 10 14.95 -17.97 -31.55
CA ASP A 10 15.31 -19.37 -31.78
C ASP A 10 16.81 -19.60 -31.53
N TYR A 11 17.67 -18.59 -31.75
CA TYR A 11 19.10 -18.66 -31.41
C TYR A 11 19.29 -18.65 -29.90
N PHE A 12 18.61 -17.74 -29.20
CA PHE A 12 18.64 -17.59 -27.75
C PHE A 12 18.11 -18.84 -27.02
N LEU A 13 17.01 -19.42 -27.50
CA LEU A 13 16.40 -20.66 -27.01
C LEU A 13 17.14 -21.94 -27.45
N LYS A 14 18.20 -21.80 -28.26
CA LYS A 14 19.04 -22.91 -28.78
C LYS A 14 18.29 -23.89 -29.68
N GLU A 15 17.27 -23.43 -30.38
CA GLU A 15 16.44 -24.22 -31.31
C GLU A 15 17.05 -24.28 -32.71
N LEU A 16 18.04 -23.42 -33.03
CA LEU A 16 18.70 -23.41 -34.34
C LEU A 16 19.69 -24.59 -34.54
N PRO A 17 19.70 -25.21 -35.74
CA PRO A 17 20.75 -26.15 -36.13
C PRO A 17 22.11 -25.44 -36.22
N SER A 18 23.20 -26.19 -35.97
CA SER A 18 24.58 -25.67 -35.90
C SER A 18 25.04 -24.77 -37.06
N PRO A 19 24.72 -25.00 -38.34
CA PRO A 19 25.16 -24.12 -39.42
C PRO A 19 24.49 -22.74 -39.37
N GLN A 20 23.23 -22.66 -38.91
CA GLN A 20 22.49 -21.42 -38.86
C GLN A 20 22.90 -20.57 -37.63
N ARG A 21 23.27 -21.22 -36.53
CA ARG A 21 23.81 -20.53 -35.33
C ARG A 21 25.05 -19.70 -35.64
N LEU A 22 25.99 -20.25 -36.41
CA LEU A 22 27.22 -19.54 -36.80
C LEU A 22 26.91 -18.31 -37.68
N GLN A 23 25.87 -18.37 -38.50
CA GLN A 23 25.44 -17.24 -39.34
C GLN A 23 24.83 -16.12 -38.49
N VAL A 24 24.01 -16.48 -37.49
CA VAL A 24 23.46 -15.51 -36.53
C VAL A 24 24.56 -14.85 -35.70
N GLU A 25 25.54 -15.63 -35.20
CA GLU A 25 26.68 -15.10 -34.45
C GLU A 25 27.53 -14.12 -35.27
N ALA A 26 27.78 -14.43 -36.53
CA ALA A 26 28.48 -13.53 -37.45
C ALA A 26 27.68 -12.24 -37.69
N HIS A 27 26.35 -12.34 -37.79
CA HIS A 27 25.46 -11.21 -38.00
C HIS A 27 25.39 -10.28 -36.76
N VAL A 28 25.21 -10.83 -35.56
CA VAL A 28 25.14 -10.08 -34.29
C VAL A 28 26.42 -9.29 -34.01
N ARG A 29 27.57 -9.78 -34.46
CA ARG A 29 28.85 -9.04 -34.37
C ARG A 29 28.87 -7.77 -35.23
N THR A 30 28.08 -7.74 -36.30
CA THR A 30 28.09 -6.67 -37.30
C THR A 30 26.88 -5.74 -37.19
N CYS A 31 25.77 -6.22 -36.62
CA CYS A 31 24.51 -5.48 -36.49
C CYS A 31 24.25 -5.08 -35.03
N ASP A 32 24.33 -3.78 -34.73
CA ASP A 32 24.10 -3.26 -33.38
C ASP A 32 22.64 -3.44 -32.92
N ALA A 33 21.66 -3.31 -33.83
CA ALA A 33 20.25 -3.53 -33.51
C ALA A 33 19.96 -4.97 -33.04
N CYS A 34 20.61 -5.96 -33.66
CA CYS A 34 20.48 -7.36 -33.23
C CYS A 34 21.17 -7.65 -31.89
N ARG A 35 22.23 -6.89 -31.56
CA ARG A 35 22.89 -6.98 -30.26
C ARG A 35 22.01 -6.43 -29.15
N GLU A 36 21.42 -5.25 -29.36
CA GLU A 36 20.47 -4.64 -28.42
C GLU A 36 19.25 -5.54 -28.17
N ASP A 37 18.72 -6.18 -29.22
CA ASP A 37 17.59 -7.09 -29.09
C ASP A 37 17.98 -8.38 -28.33
N LEU A 38 19.21 -8.90 -28.48
CA LEU A 38 19.71 -10.02 -27.65
C LEU A 38 19.90 -9.62 -26.18
N ASP A 39 20.41 -8.43 -25.91
CA ASP A 39 20.59 -7.93 -24.54
C ASP A 39 19.22 -7.76 -23.84
N ARG A 40 18.19 -7.31 -24.59
CA ARG A 40 16.80 -7.26 -24.09
C ARG A 40 16.25 -8.63 -23.74
N LEU A 41 16.53 -9.65 -24.56
CA LEU A 41 16.11 -11.03 -24.29
C LEU A 41 16.78 -11.59 -23.03
N GLN A 42 18.07 -11.31 -22.81
CA GLN A 42 18.79 -11.70 -21.59
C GLN A 42 18.22 -11.03 -20.34
N ILE A 43 17.89 -9.74 -20.40
CA ILE A 43 17.25 -9.02 -19.27
C ILE A 43 15.87 -9.62 -18.97
N THR A 44 15.11 -9.95 -20.01
CA THR A 44 13.78 -10.56 -19.86
C THR A 44 13.87 -11.95 -19.26
N GLU A 45 14.84 -12.76 -19.68
CA GLU A 45 15.14 -14.05 -19.07
C GLU A 45 15.48 -13.89 -17.58
N ALA A 46 16.41 -12.99 -17.24
CA ALA A 46 16.76 -12.72 -15.84
C ALA A 46 15.53 -12.31 -15.02
N ALA A 47 14.67 -11.44 -15.56
CA ALA A 47 13.42 -11.07 -14.91
C ALA A 47 12.47 -12.27 -14.73
N LEU A 48 12.29 -13.12 -15.73
CA LEU A 48 11.46 -14.33 -15.61
C LEU A 48 12.01 -15.31 -14.56
N PHE A 49 13.33 -15.45 -14.47
CA PHE A 49 13.97 -16.30 -13.45
C PHE A 49 13.90 -15.70 -12.04
N THR A 50 13.72 -14.38 -11.88
CA THR A 50 13.45 -13.77 -10.55
C THR A 50 12.06 -14.10 -10.01
N PHE A 51 11.11 -14.48 -10.87
CA PHE A 51 9.75 -14.88 -10.45
C PHE A 51 9.62 -16.38 -10.10
N ARG A 52 10.70 -17.18 -10.15
CA ARG A 52 10.62 -18.64 -10.05
C ARG A 52 10.36 -19.18 -8.64
N ASP A 53 10.37 -18.33 -7.61
CA ASP A 53 10.21 -18.76 -6.21
C ASP A 53 8.87 -18.35 -5.57
N GLU A 54 7.95 -17.75 -6.32
CA GLU A 54 6.58 -17.58 -5.80
C GLU A 54 5.80 -18.89 -5.98
N GLU A 55 5.41 -19.54 -4.89
CA GLU A 55 4.50 -20.68 -4.93
C GLU A 55 3.26 -20.30 -5.76
N ILE A 56 2.96 -21.09 -6.80
CA ILE A 56 1.71 -20.95 -7.55
C ILE A 56 0.58 -21.00 -6.51
N PRO A 57 -0.27 -19.95 -6.38
CA PRO A 57 -1.34 -19.96 -5.41
C PRO A 57 -2.25 -21.14 -5.75
N GLN A 58 -2.17 -22.21 -4.94
CA GLN A 58 -2.92 -23.45 -5.13
C GLN A 58 -4.44 -23.25 -5.06
N ARG A 59 -4.89 -22.02 -4.80
CA ARG A 59 -6.29 -21.63 -4.67
C ARG A 59 -6.52 -20.25 -5.28
N ILE A 60 -6.54 -20.18 -6.60
CA ILE A 60 -7.27 -19.11 -7.29
C ILE A 60 -8.76 -19.45 -7.15
N ALA A 61 -9.33 -19.16 -5.98
CA ALA A 61 -10.78 -19.20 -5.83
C ALA A 61 -11.35 -17.99 -6.56
N PHE A 62 -11.86 -18.21 -7.77
CA PHE A 62 -12.65 -17.19 -8.44
C PHE A 62 -13.82 -16.80 -7.55
N VAL A 63 -14.19 -15.53 -7.55
CA VAL A 63 -15.30 -14.97 -6.73
C VAL A 63 -16.66 -15.67 -6.99
N SER A 64 -16.73 -16.57 -7.97
CA SER A 64 -17.88 -17.43 -8.29
C SER A 64 -17.87 -18.82 -7.65
N ASP A 65 -16.83 -19.20 -6.89
CA ASP A 65 -16.77 -20.53 -6.30
C ASP A 65 -17.75 -20.62 -5.12
N LYS A 66 -18.62 -21.64 -5.10
CA LYS A 66 -19.74 -21.79 -4.15
C LYS A 66 -19.32 -21.76 -2.68
N ILE A 67 -18.05 -21.99 -2.40
CA ILE A 67 -17.43 -21.94 -1.08
C ILE A 67 -17.38 -20.51 -0.52
N PHE A 68 -17.44 -19.47 -1.37
CA PHE A 68 -17.50 -18.06 -0.96
C PHE A 68 -18.90 -17.45 -0.98
N GLU A 69 -19.95 -18.20 -1.33
CA GLU A 69 -21.30 -17.68 -1.15
C GLU A 69 -21.55 -17.49 0.36
N PRO A 70 -21.74 -16.24 0.85
CA PRO A 70 -22.22 -16.07 2.22
C PRO A 70 -23.53 -16.85 2.31
N SER A 71 -23.63 -17.74 3.31
CA SER A 71 -24.82 -18.55 3.56
C SER A 71 -26.10 -17.71 3.36
N PRO A 72 -27.21 -18.27 2.86
CA PRO A 72 -28.40 -17.49 2.52
C PRO A 72 -28.86 -16.56 3.67
N LEU A 73 -28.69 -17.01 4.92
CA LEU A 73 -28.82 -16.19 6.13
C LEU A 73 -27.83 -15.02 6.20
N ARG A 74 -26.53 -15.27 6.02
CA ARG A 74 -25.49 -14.23 6.00
C ARG A 74 -25.67 -13.23 4.86
N ARG A 75 -26.14 -13.65 3.68
CA ARG A 75 -26.48 -12.76 2.56
C ARG A 75 -27.67 -11.86 2.89
N TRP A 76 -28.69 -12.41 3.56
CA TRP A 76 -29.85 -11.63 4.01
C TRP A 76 -29.46 -10.61 5.08
N PHE A 77 -28.66 -11.01 6.08
CA PHE A 77 -28.13 -10.10 7.08
C PHE A 77 -27.25 -9.01 6.44
N ALA A 78 -26.30 -9.37 5.57
CA ALA A 78 -25.46 -8.39 4.89
C ALA A 78 -26.26 -7.43 4.01
N GLY A 79 -27.31 -7.90 3.32
CA GLY A 79 -28.19 -7.06 2.52
C GLY A 79 -29.13 -6.16 3.35
N PHE A 80 -29.41 -6.54 4.59
CA PHE A 80 -30.14 -5.71 5.55
C PHE A 80 -29.24 -4.62 6.14
N TRP A 81 -28.03 -4.99 6.58
CA TRP A 81 -27.06 -4.08 7.19
C TRP A 81 -26.29 -3.21 6.19
N GLY A 82 -26.19 -3.63 4.92
CA GLY A 82 -25.50 -2.90 3.85
C GLY A 82 -26.38 -1.90 3.09
N SER A 83 -27.69 -1.85 3.38
CA SER A 83 -28.61 -0.94 2.71
C SER A 83 -28.88 0.28 3.59
N THR A 84 -28.19 1.37 3.29
CA THR A 84 -28.37 2.68 3.96
C THR A 84 -29.83 3.14 3.95
N ALA A 85 -30.56 2.89 2.85
CA ALA A 85 -31.97 3.19 2.75
C ALA A 85 -32.84 2.39 3.74
N ARG A 86 -32.60 1.08 3.88
CA ARG A 86 -33.37 0.23 4.83
C ARG A 86 -33.08 0.59 6.27
N LEU A 87 -31.84 0.93 6.60
CA LEU A 87 -31.46 1.41 7.94
C LEU A 87 -32.10 2.76 8.26
N GLY A 88 -32.23 3.66 7.28
CA GLY A 88 -32.95 4.93 7.44
C GLY A 88 -34.45 4.76 7.72
N PHE A 89 -35.11 3.84 7.02
CA PHE A 89 -36.51 3.51 7.32
C PHE A 89 -36.67 2.80 8.67
N ALA A 90 -35.75 1.92 9.03
CA ALA A 90 -35.76 1.23 10.32
C ALA A 90 -35.60 2.22 11.49
N SER A 91 -34.71 3.21 11.37
CA SER A 91 -34.54 4.24 12.39
C SER A 91 -35.75 5.17 12.49
N ALA A 92 -36.35 5.55 11.36
CA ALA A 92 -37.59 6.33 11.35
C ALA A 92 -38.78 5.59 11.98
N ALA A 93 -38.89 4.28 11.73
CA ALA A 93 -39.91 3.43 12.35
C ALA A 93 -39.70 3.30 13.86
N MET A 94 -38.45 3.10 14.30
CA MET A 94 -38.09 3.05 15.72
C MET A 94 -38.38 4.37 16.43
N LEU A 95 -38.06 5.51 15.80
CA LEU A 95 -38.37 6.85 16.30
C LEU A 95 -39.88 7.07 16.41
N SER A 96 -40.65 6.65 15.40
CA SER A 96 -42.12 6.73 15.44
C SER A 96 -42.69 5.92 16.62
N CYS A 97 -42.24 4.67 16.80
CA CYS A 97 -42.65 3.85 17.94
C CYS A 97 -42.28 4.48 19.29
N ALA A 98 -41.10 5.09 19.40
CA ALA A 98 -40.68 5.79 20.62
C ALA A 98 -41.59 6.98 20.94
N ILE A 99 -42.00 7.75 19.92
CA ILE A 99 -42.96 8.84 20.09
C ILE A 99 -44.32 8.31 20.55
N PHE A 100 -44.82 7.22 19.96
CA PHE A 100 -46.09 6.61 20.38
C PHE A 100 -46.02 6.07 21.81
N TYR A 101 -44.93 5.40 22.17
CA TYR A 101 -44.73 4.88 23.52
C TYR A 101 -44.64 6.01 24.54
N PHE A 102 -43.87 7.05 24.24
CA PHE A 102 -43.81 8.26 25.07
C PHE A 102 -45.16 8.94 25.17
N ALA A 103 -45.93 8.97 24.08
CA ALA A 103 -47.27 9.54 24.05
C ALA A 103 -48.31 8.73 24.85
N ALA A 104 -48.13 7.42 24.95
CA ALA A 104 -49.00 6.52 25.71
C ALA A 104 -48.62 6.42 27.20
N THR A 105 -47.33 6.56 27.53
CA THR A 105 -46.83 6.46 28.91
C THR A 105 -46.74 7.80 29.64
N ARG A 106 -46.82 8.93 28.92
CA ARG A 106 -47.03 10.23 29.57
C ARG A 106 -48.42 10.24 30.21
N THR A 107 -48.45 10.26 31.53
CA THR A 107 -49.66 10.58 32.30
C THR A 107 -50.09 12.00 31.93
N ALA A 108 -51.29 12.14 31.37
CA ALA A 108 -51.86 13.44 31.06
C ALA A 108 -51.79 14.36 32.30
N PRO A 109 -51.34 15.62 32.17
CA PRO A 109 -51.49 16.58 33.26
C PRO A 109 -52.98 16.71 33.56
N ALA A 110 -53.35 16.58 34.84
CA ALA A 110 -54.74 16.64 35.29
C ALA A 110 -55.46 17.90 34.72
N PRO A 111 -56.72 17.78 34.30
CA PRO A 111 -57.48 18.89 33.75
C PRO A 111 -57.98 19.77 34.90
N ASN A 112 -57.11 20.58 35.49
CA ASN A 112 -57.50 21.57 36.49
C ASN A 112 -56.62 22.81 36.37
N ARG A 113 -56.81 23.56 35.29
CA ARG A 113 -56.68 25.02 35.34
C ARG A 113 -57.51 25.63 34.20
N PRO A 114 -58.43 26.57 34.47
CA PRO A 114 -59.05 27.32 33.40
C PRO A 114 -57.94 27.98 32.59
N ALA A 115 -58.08 27.91 31.27
CA ALA A 115 -57.15 28.46 30.31
C ALA A 115 -56.97 29.97 30.57
N VAL A 116 -55.95 30.31 31.35
CA VAL A 116 -55.15 31.47 30.97
C VAL A 116 -54.58 31.05 29.64
N ILE A 117 -54.93 31.77 28.58
CA ILE A 117 -54.18 31.78 27.35
C ILE A 117 -52.83 32.41 27.73
N GLU A 118 -52.01 31.63 28.43
CA GLU A 118 -50.60 31.83 28.43
C GLU A 118 -50.26 31.55 26.99
N LYS A 119 -50.12 32.65 26.24
CA LYS A 119 -49.36 32.64 25.01
C LYS A 119 -48.13 31.83 25.37
N VAL A 120 -48.12 30.56 24.94
CA VAL A 120 -46.88 29.87 24.71
C VAL A 120 -46.22 30.80 23.71
N THR A 121 -45.40 31.71 24.25
CA THR A 121 -44.30 32.25 23.50
C THR A 121 -43.63 30.99 23.02
N VAL A 122 -43.90 30.65 21.76
CA VAL A 122 -42.95 29.92 20.94
C VAL A 122 -41.63 30.56 21.35
N ALA A 123 -40.86 29.85 22.18
CA ALA A 123 -39.57 30.33 22.63
C ALA A 123 -38.91 30.81 21.34
N ALA A 124 -38.66 32.12 21.28
CA ALA A 124 -38.37 32.83 20.06
C ALA A 124 -37.47 31.94 19.22
N ALA A 125 -37.93 31.56 18.02
CA ALA A 125 -37.09 30.78 17.11
C ALA A 125 -35.72 31.46 17.12
N PRO A 126 -34.64 30.75 17.51
CA PRO A 126 -33.35 31.39 17.69
C PRO A 126 -33.07 32.14 16.40
N SER A 127 -32.79 33.44 16.54
CA SER A 127 -32.59 34.28 15.36
C SER A 127 -31.53 33.62 14.48
N PRO A 128 -31.61 33.71 13.14
CA PRO A 128 -30.63 33.08 12.25
C PRO A 128 -29.18 33.49 12.61
N ALA A 129 -28.99 34.67 13.21
CA ALA A 129 -27.73 35.13 13.76
C ALA A 129 -27.22 34.29 14.95
N GLN A 130 -28.09 33.90 15.89
CA GLN A 130 -27.72 33.06 17.04
C GLN A 130 -27.37 31.62 16.60
N ILE A 131 -28.07 31.10 15.58
CA ILE A 131 -27.75 29.79 15.00
C ILE A 131 -26.38 29.85 14.32
N GLN A 132 -26.10 30.92 13.57
CA GLN A 132 -24.80 31.11 12.93
C GLN A 132 -23.67 31.25 13.95
N GLU A 133 -23.89 31.95 15.06
CA GLU A 133 -22.93 32.08 16.17
C GLU A 133 -22.60 30.71 16.78
N GLN A 134 -23.61 29.88 17.04
CA GLN A 134 -23.42 28.53 17.58
C GLN A 134 -22.70 27.61 16.60
N ILE A 135 -23.01 27.71 15.31
CA ILE A 135 -22.30 26.96 14.26
C ILE A 135 -20.83 27.39 14.22
N ASN A 136 -20.55 28.70 14.22
CA ASN A 136 -19.18 29.20 14.17
C ASN A 136 -18.38 28.75 15.41
N GLN A 137 -18.99 28.75 16.60
CA GLN A 137 -18.37 28.25 17.82
C GLN A 137 -18.12 26.73 17.75
N ALA A 138 -19.11 25.95 17.29
CA ALA A 138 -18.97 24.50 17.15
C ALA A 138 -17.89 24.13 16.11
N VAL A 139 -17.82 24.87 15.00
CA VAL A 139 -16.79 24.70 13.97
C VAL A 139 -15.42 25.10 14.50
N ALA A 140 -15.29 26.20 15.25
CA ALA A 140 -14.02 26.59 15.85
C ALA A 140 -13.47 25.53 16.81
N VAL A 141 -14.35 24.94 17.65
CA VAL A 141 -13.96 23.85 18.55
C VAL A 141 -13.57 22.59 17.77
N ALA A 142 -14.34 22.22 16.75
CA ALA A 142 -14.04 21.05 15.93
C ALA A 142 -12.73 21.21 15.15
N VAL A 143 -12.46 22.40 14.59
CA VAL A 143 -11.21 22.70 13.89
C VAL A 143 -10.03 22.67 14.85
N ALA A 144 -10.14 23.26 16.03
CA ALA A 144 -9.07 23.21 17.03
C ALA A 144 -8.73 21.76 17.45
N GLU A 145 -9.73 20.91 17.61
CA GLU A 145 -9.51 19.50 17.93
C GLU A 145 -8.87 18.72 16.76
N VAL A 146 -9.29 18.99 15.52
CA VAL A 146 -8.70 18.38 14.32
C VAL A 146 -7.27 18.84 14.11
N GLU A 147 -6.98 20.13 14.25
CA GLU A 147 -5.64 20.70 14.14
C GLU A 147 -4.70 20.10 15.18
N ALA A 148 -5.16 19.94 16.43
CA ALA A 148 -4.37 19.28 17.47
C ALA A 148 -4.01 17.82 17.10
N ARG A 149 -5.00 17.04 16.62
CA ARG A 149 -4.77 15.65 16.17
C ARG A 149 -3.88 15.60 14.93
N GLN A 150 -3.99 16.58 14.04
CA GLN A 150 -3.17 16.66 12.84
C GLN A 150 -1.73 17.02 13.19
N ALA A 151 -1.50 18.01 14.06
CA ALA A 151 -0.18 18.37 14.56
C ALA A 151 0.53 17.18 15.21
N GLU A 152 -0.18 16.39 16.03
CA GLU A 152 0.39 15.17 16.63
C GLU A 152 0.81 14.14 15.57
N LYS A 153 -0.04 13.90 14.56
CA LYS A 153 0.30 12.98 13.46
C LYS A 153 1.48 13.47 12.64
N THR A 154 1.51 14.76 12.30
CA THR A 154 2.61 15.36 11.53
C THR A 154 3.92 15.27 12.30
N ASN A 155 3.90 15.56 13.61
CA ASN A 155 5.08 15.44 14.47
C ASN A 155 5.58 13.98 14.54
N LYS A 156 4.67 13.00 14.63
CA LYS A 156 5.03 11.58 14.59
C LYS A 156 5.65 11.17 13.25
N LEU A 157 5.09 11.66 12.13
CA LEU A 157 5.63 11.38 10.79
C LEU A 157 7.01 12.00 10.60
N VAL A 158 7.21 13.25 11.04
CA VAL A 158 8.53 13.91 10.97
C VAL A 158 9.54 13.14 11.81
N ALA A 159 9.20 12.75 13.04
CA ALA A 159 10.07 11.96 13.90
C ALA A 159 10.42 10.58 13.31
N ASP A 160 9.47 9.89 12.68
CA ASP A 160 9.73 8.60 12.00
C ASP A 160 10.67 8.77 10.79
N LEU A 161 10.47 9.83 10.01
CA LEU A 161 11.34 10.14 8.87
C LEU A 161 12.76 10.50 9.31
N GLU A 162 12.91 11.31 10.36
CA GLU A 162 14.21 11.63 10.95
C GLU A 162 14.91 10.38 11.47
N HIS A 163 14.18 9.52 12.19
CA HIS A 163 14.72 8.24 12.68
C HIS A 163 15.23 7.35 11.55
N ARG A 164 14.44 7.16 10.48
CA ARG A 164 14.86 6.36 9.31
C ARG A 164 16.06 6.99 8.60
N SER A 165 16.12 8.32 8.51
CA SER A 165 17.25 9.03 7.91
C SER A 165 18.54 8.80 8.69
N ASP A 166 18.47 8.89 10.02
CA ASP A 166 19.61 8.66 10.91
C ASP A 166 20.07 7.20 10.89
N GLU A 167 19.14 6.26 10.85
CA GLU A 167 19.44 4.84 10.72
C GLU A 167 20.15 4.54 9.39
N MET A 168 19.66 5.09 8.28
CA MET A 168 20.30 4.98 6.97
C MET A 168 21.70 5.61 6.97
N ARG A 169 21.88 6.76 7.63
CA ARG A 169 23.20 7.39 7.76
C ARG A 169 24.18 6.51 8.53
N ARG A 170 23.73 5.91 9.64
CA ARG A 170 24.55 4.99 10.44
C ARG A 170 24.92 3.73 9.65
N SER A 171 23.97 3.14 8.93
CA SER A 171 24.24 1.95 8.12
C SER A 171 25.25 2.24 7.01
N LEU A 172 25.13 3.37 6.32
CA LEU A 172 26.11 3.79 5.32
C LEU A 172 27.51 4.03 5.90
N GLN A 173 27.60 4.61 7.11
CA GLN A 173 28.89 4.78 7.79
C GLN A 173 29.54 3.44 8.14
N LEU A 174 28.76 2.45 8.58
CA LEU A 174 29.25 1.10 8.87
C LEU A 174 29.77 0.42 7.60
N VAL A 175 28.99 0.44 6.51
CA VAL A 175 29.39 -0.15 5.22
C VAL A 175 30.65 0.52 4.67
N ALA A 176 30.77 1.84 4.75
CA ALA A 176 31.98 2.55 4.35
C ALA A 176 33.21 2.13 5.19
N GLY A 177 33.03 1.99 6.50
CA GLY A 177 34.08 1.50 7.40
C GLY A 177 34.51 0.06 7.08
N GLU A 178 33.56 -0.83 6.80
CA GLU A 178 33.85 -2.21 6.38
C GLU A 178 34.61 -2.26 5.06
N TYR A 179 34.20 -1.45 4.09
CA TYR A 179 34.89 -1.34 2.80
C TYR A 179 36.35 -0.90 2.97
N ASP A 180 36.60 0.12 3.79
CA ASP A 180 37.96 0.62 4.07
C ASP A 180 38.83 -0.42 4.77
N LEU A 181 38.27 -1.18 5.72
CA LEU A 181 38.97 -2.27 6.40
C LEU A 181 39.31 -3.40 5.43
N ASN A 182 38.36 -3.82 4.59
CA ASN A 182 38.56 -4.86 3.58
C ASN A 182 39.62 -4.43 2.55
N ARG A 183 39.60 -3.16 2.12
CA ARG A 183 40.62 -2.59 1.24
C ARG A 183 42.01 -2.63 1.87
N LYS A 184 42.14 -2.25 3.15
CA LYS A 184 43.43 -2.32 3.88
C LYS A 184 43.91 -3.76 4.06
N ARG A 185 43.02 -4.73 4.29
CA ARG A 185 43.36 -6.16 4.35
C ARG A 185 43.90 -6.65 3.01
N ALA A 186 43.19 -6.38 1.91
CA ALA A 186 43.64 -6.75 0.57
C ALA A 186 45.03 -6.14 0.23
N GLN A 187 45.26 -4.87 0.58
CA GLN A 187 46.57 -4.25 0.39
C GLN A 187 47.68 -4.92 1.21
N ARG A 188 47.39 -5.30 2.47
CA ARG A 188 48.36 -6.03 3.31
C ARG A 188 48.66 -7.42 2.77
N GLU A 189 47.67 -8.12 2.25
CA GLU A 189 47.84 -9.44 1.60
C GLU A 189 48.69 -9.34 0.33
N VAL A 190 48.44 -8.34 -0.52
CA VAL A 190 49.26 -8.09 -1.71
C VAL A 190 50.70 -7.77 -1.32
N HIS A 191 50.90 -6.92 -0.31
CA HIS A 191 52.24 -6.58 0.18
C HIS A 191 52.96 -7.80 0.80
N SER A 192 52.28 -8.64 1.59
CA SER A 192 52.89 -9.84 2.16
C SER A 192 53.26 -10.88 1.10
N ALA A 193 52.46 -11.00 0.03
CA ALA A 193 52.78 -11.85 -1.12
C ALA A 193 54.04 -11.38 -1.87
N MET A 194 54.25 -10.06 -1.99
CA MET A 194 55.45 -9.49 -2.63
C MET A 194 56.73 -9.58 -1.79
N VAL A 195 56.61 -9.64 -0.47
CA VAL A 195 57.76 -9.70 0.47
C VAL A 195 58.16 -11.14 0.81
N ARG A 196 57.51 -12.17 0.23
CA ARG A 196 57.87 -13.57 0.47
C ARG A 196 59.30 -13.83 -0.09
N PRO A 197 60.30 -14.10 0.75
CA PRO A 197 61.66 -14.32 0.27
C PRO A 197 61.69 -15.58 -0.58
N ALA A 198 62.33 -15.49 -1.75
CA ALA A 198 62.61 -16.64 -2.60
C ALA A 198 63.51 -17.58 -1.81
N GLU A 199 62.95 -18.64 -1.23
CA GLU A 199 63.75 -19.75 -0.73
C GLU A 199 64.40 -20.44 -1.92
N ILE A 200 65.69 -20.14 -2.10
CA ILE A 200 66.61 -20.82 -3.00
C ILE A 200 66.82 -22.21 -2.40
N GLY A 201 66.06 -23.18 -2.90
CA GLY A 201 66.29 -24.61 -2.65
C GLY A 201 67.31 -25.16 -3.63
N ASP A 202 68.51 -25.46 -3.11
CA ASP A 202 69.60 -26.19 -3.80
C ASP A 202 69.13 -27.54 -4.36
N PRO A 203 69.47 -27.90 -5.62
CA PRO A 203 69.35 -29.27 -6.09
C PRO A 203 70.60 -30.08 -5.73
N LYS A 204 70.41 -31.23 -5.07
CA LYS A 204 71.37 -32.34 -5.02
C LYS A 204 71.14 -33.30 -6.18
#